data_AF-A0A221NFN5-F1
#
_entry.id   AF-A0A221NFN5-F1
#
_cell.length_a   1.000
_cell.length_b   1.000
_cell.length_c   1.000
_cell.angle_alpha   90.00
_cell.angle_beta   90.00
_cell.angle_gamma   90.00
#
_symmetry.space_group_name_H-M   'P 1'
#
loop_
_entity.id
_entity.type
_entity.pdbx_description
1 polymer ?
#
loop_
_entity_poly.entity_id
_entity_poly.type
_entity_poly.pdbx_seq_one_letter_code
_entity_poly.pdbx_strand_id
1 'polypeptide(L)'
;MSDSVDSAAVSADSMGLAAKPEAGQSGTVVRSTVLRRLLKNPMGIASLVILLTIAALAILAPVIAPFEENFANISKTLAAPDSVNILGTDSAGRDTWSRLLFGAQLTLLSALLCAGVAIAIGLPAGLIAGYYAGKFEAVSNWVVSILMSLPGLIVLLTIRAAFGPSVWISMIAFGVLISPAYFRLTRTAVQSVRNELYVDAARVSGLSDLSIIARHIFSVVRAPIIIQTAAIAGVAIAIQSGLEFLGLGDPTKATWGVMLSEGFKNVYLTPTLLLWPALAMALTIGGLVLLGNAIRDALEDGEKIKHRKKRAIASAERTTTDPAKARQSRKSVAAVDVGTEHHLVKVTNLGVGYPQADGTVKKVVDDVSFHVDRGEILGIVGESGSGKSQTAFSILGLLPDNARIVGGSIQFDGNYTVAPGEDLVNQERLSKLRGKRISYIPQEPMSNLDPAFTIGYQLVTPMVRVLGISKAEARQRALKLLTDVGIANPERTFNAYPHEVSGGMAQRVLIAGAISCEPDLVIADEPTTALDVTVQADVLDLLRELQQRLNIGVILVTHNFGVVADLCDRVAVMQNGRLVEEGTVREILRNPKEPYTQTLLGSMLEGKTPMTMLVSKPGSAAQKEPVA
;
A
#
# COMPACT_ATOMS: atom_id res chain seq x y z
N MET A 1 38.12 15.23 -59.99
CA MET A 1 37.28 15.28 -61.20
C MET A 1 36.96 13.86 -61.60
N SER A 2 35.66 13.57 -61.76
CA SER A 2 35.01 12.47 -62.53
C SER A 2 35.41 11.02 -62.24
N ASP A 3 34.51 10.17 -61.71
CA ASP A 3 33.45 9.40 -62.43
C ASP A 3 34.06 8.40 -63.45
N SER A 4 33.71 7.11 -63.56
CA SER A 4 32.56 6.30 -63.10
C SER A 4 32.72 4.83 -63.61
N VAL A 5 31.87 3.90 -63.10
CA VAL A 5 31.46 2.59 -63.71
C VAL A 5 32.52 1.43 -63.65
N ASP A 6 32.27 0.17 -63.29
CA ASP A 6 31.10 -0.72 -63.38
C ASP A 6 31.16 -1.88 -62.35
N SER A 7 30.00 -2.38 -61.95
CA SER A 7 29.82 -3.55 -61.06
C SER A 7 29.27 -4.74 -61.84
N ALA A 8 29.92 -5.91 -61.74
CA ALA A 8 29.39 -7.17 -62.26
C ALA A 8 29.28 -8.24 -61.15
N ALA A 9 28.16 -8.95 -61.21
CA ALA A 9 27.58 -9.85 -60.24
C ALA A 9 28.36 -11.16 -59.99
N VAL A 10 28.21 -11.71 -58.78
CA VAL A 10 28.23 -13.17 -58.55
C VAL A 10 27.05 -13.53 -57.64
N SER A 11 26.24 -14.45 -58.16
CA SER A 11 25.03 -15.06 -57.62
C SER A 11 25.29 -15.93 -56.38
N ALA A 12 24.43 -15.80 -55.37
CA ALA A 12 24.27 -16.77 -54.30
C ALA A 12 22.79 -17.18 -54.22
N ASP A 13 22.50 -18.40 -54.67
CA ASP A 13 21.22 -19.06 -54.53
C ASP A 13 21.48 -20.36 -53.74
N SER A 14 21.11 -20.38 -52.45
CA SER A 14 20.79 -21.61 -51.73
C SER A 14 20.14 -21.33 -50.37
N MET A 15 19.04 -22.06 -50.15
CA MET A 15 18.36 -22.35 -48.88
C MET A 15 17.42 -21.27 -48.31
N GLY A 16 16.22 -21.23 -48.89
CA GLY A 16 15.02 -20.77 -48.20
C GLY A 16 14.46 -21.80 -47.23
N LEU A 17 14.34 -21.42 -45.97
CA LEU A 17 13.34 -21.93 -45.01
C LEU A 17 12.96 -20.77 -44.11
N ALA A 18 11.88 -20.08 -44.48
CA ALA A 18 11.33 -18.94 -43.79
C ALA A 18 10.70 -19.38 -42.46
N ALA A 19 11.33 -19.04 -41.34
CA ALA A 19 10.70 -19.06 -40.03
C ALA A 19 9.75 -17.85 -39.91
N LYS A 20 8.44 -18.11 -39.79
CA LYS A 20 7.45 -17.10 -39.41
C LYS A 20 7.80 -16.55 -38.02
N PRO A 21 7.75 -15.23 -37.78
CA PRO A 21 7.90 -14.72 -36.42
C PRO A 21 6.64 -15.07 -35.62
N GLU A 22 6.81 -15.87 -34.57
CA GLU A 22 5.78 -16.08 -33.57
C GLU A 22 5.38 -14.74 -32.94
N ALA A 23 4.07 -14.50 -32.87
CA ALA A 23 3.48 -13.30 -32.34
C ALA A 23 3.73 -13.19 -30.82
N GLY A 24 4.87 -12.60 -30.46
CA GLY A 24 5.10 -12.09 -29.11
C GLY A 24 4.00 -11.07 -28.77
N GLN A 25 3.35 -11.26 -27.62
CA GLN A 25 2.40 -10.27 -27.10
C GLN A 25 3.14 -8.96 -26.86
N SER A 26 3.04 -8.03 -27.82
CA SER A 26 3.53 -6.66 -27.67
C SER A 26 2.62 -5.90 -26.70
N GLY A 27 2.85 -6.10 -25.41
CA GLY A 27 2.39 -5.18 -24.38
C GLY A 27 3.07 -3.83 -24.62
N THR A 28 2.40 -2.93 -25.33
CA THR A 28 2.85 -1.55 -25.44
C THR A 28 2.80 -0.94 -24.04
N VAL A 29 3.95 -0.54 -23.49
CA VAL A 29 4.02 0.29 -22.30
C VAL A 29 3.41 1.64 -22.64
N VAL A 30 2.09 1.75 -22.50
CA VAL A 30 1.42 3.05 -22.59
C VAL A 30 1.78 3.79 -21.31
N ARG A 31 2.84 4.60 -21.36
CA ARG A 31 3.09 5.64 -20.35
C ARG A 31 1.87 6.56 -20.35
N SER A 32 0.89 6.26 -19.51
CA SER A 32 -0.24 7.16 -19.31
C SER A 32 0.32 8.37 -18.57
N THR A 33 0.26 9.53 -19.21
CA THR A 33 0.59 10.80 -18.57
C THR A 33 -0.26 10.98 -17.31
N VAL A 34 0.28 11.66 -16.30
CA VAL A 34 -0.40 11.96 -15.02
C VAL A 34 -1.80 12.53 -15.29
N LEU A 35 -1.92 13.40 -16.30
CA LEU A 35 -3.18 13.97 -16.76
C LEU A 35 -4.21 12.90 -17.17
N ARG A 36 -3.80 11.86 -17.90
CA ARG A 36 -4.71 10.78 -18.33
C ARG A 36 -5.16 9.89 -17.18
N ARG A 37 -4.37 9.78 -16.10
CA ARG A 37 -4.75 9.06 -14.88
C ARG A 37 -5.69 9.88 -14.03
N LEU A 38 -5.40 11.17 -13.88
CA LEU A 38 -6.27 12.12 -13.20
C LEU A 38 -7.68 12.14 -13.83
N LEU A 39 -7.75 12.18 -15.16
CA LEU A 39 -9.02 12.14 -15.92
C LEU A 39 -9.74 10.78 -15.88
N LYS A 40 -9.20 9.76 -15.21
CA LYS A 40 -9.89 8.49 -14.94
C LYS A 40 -10.36 8.35 -13.50
N ASN A 41 -9.88 9.19 -12.60
CA ASN A 41 -10.29 9.21 -11.20
C ASN A 41 -11.54 10.10 -11.07
N PRO A 42 -12.72 9.58 -10.65
CA PRO A 42 -13.94 10.37 -10.56
C PRO A 42 -13.80 11.54 -9.59
N MET A 43 -13.08 11.37 -8.48
CA MET A 43 -12.78 12.44 -7.53
C MET A 43 -11.85 13.49 -8.13
N GLY A 44 -10.88 13.06 -8.94
CA GLY A 44 -9.96 13.95 -9.67
C GLY A 44 -10.66 14.77 -10.75
N ILE A 45 -11.63 14.19 -11.46
CA ILE A 45 -12.46 14.92 -12.43
C ILE A 45 -13.35 15.92 -11.72
N ALA A 46 -14.05 15.51 -10.66
CA ALA A 46 -14.95 16.38 -9.92
C ALA A 46 -14.22 17.61 -9.36
N SER A 47 -13.05 17.41 -8.72
CA SER A 47 -12.24 18.51 -8.20
C SER A 47 -11.68 19.40 -9.30
N LEU A 48 -11.23 18.82 -10.42
CA LEU A 48 -10.74 19.58 -11.57
C LEU A 48 -11.86 20.43 -12.20
N VAL A 49 -13.06 19.88 -12.38
CA VAL A 49 -14.22 20.60 -12.92
C VAL A 49 -14.60 21.76 -12.00
N ILE A 50 -14.68 21.52 -10.68
CA ILE A 50 -14.99 22.58 -9.70
C ILE A 50 -13.96 23.71 -9.77
N LEU A 51 -12.67 23.38 -9.68
CA LEU A 51 -11.61 24.39 -9.67
C LEU A 51 -11.45 25.12 -11.00
N LEU A 52 -11.56 24.42 -12.14
CA LEU A 52 -11.53 25.06 -13.45
C LEU A 52 -12.74 25.95 -13.68
N THR A 53 -13.92 25.56 -13.20
CA THR A 53 -15.11 26.41 -13.27
C THR A 53 -14.92 27.68 -12.45
N ILE A 54 -14.45 27.55 -11.21
CA ILE A 54 -14.17 28.69 -10.34
C ILE A 54 -13.07 29.60 -10.93
N ALA A 55 -11.99 29.02 -11.46
CA ALA A 55 -10.93 29.78 -12.11
C ALA A 55 -11.41 30.47 -13.38
N ALA A 56 -12.24 29.82 -14.20
CA ALA A 56 -12.81 30.42 -15.41
C ALA A 56 -13.77 31.57 -15.05
N LEU A 57 -14.64 31.37 -14.06
CA LEU A 57 -15.53 32.41 -13.53
C LEU A 57 -14.74 33.60 -12.97
N ALA A 58 -13.65 33.33 -12.26
CA ALA A 58 -12.75 34.38 -11.78
C ALA A 58 -12.10 35.13 -12.95
N ILE A 59 -11.47 34.45 -13.91
CA ILE A 59 -10.77 35.10 -15.05
C ILE A 59 -11.76 35.90 -15.92
N LEU A 60 -12.94 35.34 -16.18
CA LEU A 60 -13.96 35.96 -17.01
C LEU A 60 -14.81 36.99 -16.27
N ALA A 61 -14.59 37.21 -14.96
CA ALA A 61 -15.36 38.17 -14.16
C ALA A 61 -15.53 39.55 -14.83
N PRO A 62 -14.52 40.18 -15.45
CA PRO A 62 -14.68 41.50 -16.09
C PRO A 62 -15.64 41.49 -17.28
N VAL A 63 -15.94 40.33 -17.85
CA VAL A 63 -16.81 40.17 -19.03
C VAL A 63 -18.19 39.66 -18.65
N ILE A 64 -18.28 38.74 -17.68
CA ILE A 64 -19.54 38.07 -17.30
C ILE A 64 -20.27 38.77 -16.14
N ALA A 65 -19.57 39.61 -15.36
CA ALA A 65 -20.18 40.33 -14.27
C ALA A 65 -21.05 41.46 -14.82
N PRO A 66 -22.34 41.55 -14.44
CA PRO A 66 -23.24 42.59 -14.93
C PRO A 66 -22.85 44.00 -14.43
N PHE A 67 -22.13 44.07 -13.30
CA PHE A 67 -21.69 45.31 -12.67
C PHE A 67 -20.23 45.23 -12.21
N GLU A 68 -19.56 46.38 -12.11
CA GLU A 68 -18.23 46.50 -11.48
C GLU A 68 -18.26 46.13 -9.99
N GLU A 69 -17.11 45.74 -9.43
CA GLU A 69 -16.99 45.23 -8.04
C GLU A 69 -17.58 46.15 -6.96
N ASN A 70 -17.59 47.46 -7.20
CA ASN A 70 -18.04 48.48 -6.26
C ASN A 70 -19.26 49.29 -6.74
N PHE A 71 -19.87 48.91 -7.87
CA PHE A 71 -21.06 49.59 -8.34
C PHE A 71 -22.21 49.38 -7.35
N ALA A 72 -22.69 50.49 -6.76
CA ALA A 72 -23.69 50.49 -5.70
C ALA A 72 -24.98 51.15 -6.19
N ASN A 73 -26.10 50.43 -6.05
CA ASN A 73 -27.43 50.97 -6.29
C ASN A 73 -28.21 51.08 -4.97
N ILE A 74 -28.28 52.30 -4.42
CA ILE A 74 -28.90 52.59 -3.12
C ILE A 74 -30.39 52.20 -3.07
N SER A 75 -31.08 52.22 -4.21
CA SER A 75 -32.49 51.78 -4.28
C SER A 75 -32.68 50.27 -4.08
N LYS A 76 -31.61 49.49 -4.20
CA LYS A 76 -31.58 48.04 -4.03
C LYS A 76 -30.72 47.65 -2.83
N THR A 77 -30.80 48.32 -1.70
CA THR A 77 -30.11 47.86 -0.46
C THR A 77 -30.76 46.58 0.07
N LEU A 78 -29.96 45.54 0.32
CA LEU A 78 -30.41 44.23 0.83
C LEU A 78 -31.57 43.63 0.01
N ALA A 79 -31.59 43.85 -1.30
CA ALA A 79 -32.64 43.37 -2.17
C ALA A 79 -32.53 41.85 -2.39
N ALA A 80 -33.68 41.19 -2.44
CA ALA A 80 -33.78 39.78 -2.81
C ALA A 80 -33.32 39.55 -4.27
N PRO A 81 -32.98 38.31 -4.65
CA PRO A 81 -32.66 37.94 -6.03
C PRO A 81 -33.72 38.41 -7.04
N ASP A 82 -33.27 39.04 -8.13
CA ASP A 82 -34.13 39.43 -9.26
C ASP A 82 -33.46 39.14 -10.62
N SER A 83 -34.10 39.52 -11.73
CA SER A 83 -33.61 39.25 -13.08
C SER A 83 -32.30 39.97 -13.44
N VAL A 84 -31.91 40.98 -12.67
CA VAL A 84 -30.70 41.78 -12.87
C VAL A 84 -29.63 41.42 -11.83
N ASN A 85 -30.03 41.25 -10.57
CA ASN A 85 -29.22 40.87 -9.43
C ASN A 85 -29.51 39.42 -9.05
N ILE A 86 -28.92 38.48 -9.79
CA ILE A 86 -29.24 37.04 -9.73
C ILE A 86 -29.11 36.45 -8.31
N LEU A 87 -28.18 36.96 -7.51
CA LEU A 87 -27.97 36.53 -6.12
C LEU A 87 -28.44 37.57 -5.08
N GLY A 88 -29.14 38.62 -5.53
CA GLY A 88 -29.52 39.77 -4.71
C GLY A 88 -28.35 40.73 -4.45
N THR A 89 -28.54 41.69 -3.57
CA THR A 89 -27.59 42.77 -3.29
C THR A 89 -27.21 42.86 -1.82
N ASP A 90 -26.05 43.44 -1.54
CA ASP A 90 -25.55 43.66 -0.17
C ASP A 90 -26.14 44.92 0.49
N SER A 91 -25.67 45.22 1.71
CA SER A 91 -26.11 46.40 2.49
C SER A 91 -25.81 47.75 1.84
N ALA A 92 -24.88 47.79 0.89
CA ALA A 92 -24.55 48.98 0.10
C ALA A 92 -25.26 48.97 -1.26
N GLY A 93 -26.11 47.98 -1.53
CA GLY A 93 -26.80 47.83 -2.81
C GLY A 93 -25.89 47.38 -3.96
N ARG A 94 -24.76 46.73 -3.65
CA ARG A 94 -23.86 46.14 -4.65
C ARG A 94 -24.31 44.73 -5.00
N ASP A 95 -24.13 44.35 -6.26
CA ASP A 95 -24.54 43.04 -6.76
C ASP A 95 -23.70 41.89 -6.19
N THR A 96 -24.35 40.93 -5.52
CA THR A 96 -23.67 39.82 -4.84
C THR A 96 -22.97 38.88 -5.84
N TRP A 97 -23.54 38.69 -7.03
CA TRP A 97 -22.97 37.84 -8.07
C TRP A 97 -21.67 38.44 -8.65
N SER A 98 -21.69 39.71 -9.09
CA SER A 98 -20.50 40.45 -9.51
C SER A 98 -19.40 40.38 -8.45
N ARG A 99 -19.74 40.66 -7.19
CA ARG A 99 -18.75 40.63 -6.09
C ARG A 99 -18.19 39.25 -5.84
N LEU A 100 -18.99 38.19 -5.98
CA LEU A 100 -18.52 36.81 -5.84
C LEU A 100 -17.45 36.45 -6.88
N LEU A 101 -17.64 36.91 -8.12
CA LEU A 101 -16.73 36.68 -9.25
C LEU A 101 -15.41 37.46 -9.11
N PHE A 102 -15.49 38.77 -8.85
CA PHE A 102 -14.30 39.58 -8.60
C PHE A 102 -13.56 39.13 -7.33
N GLY A 103 -14.31 38.75 -6.29
CA GLY A 103 -13.77 38.20 -5.05
C GLY A 103 -12.99 36.91 -5.24
N ALA A 104 -13.39 36.07 -6.20
CA ALA A 104 -12.67 34.85 -6.55
C ALA A 104 -11.26 35.15 -7.08
N GLN A 105 -11.10 36.17 -7.93
CA GLN A 105 -9.79 36.53 -8.50
C GLN A 105 -8.76 36.85 -7.42
N LEU A 106 -9.10 37.81 -6.54
CA LEU A 106 -8.16 38.31 -5.55
C LEU A 106 -7.84 37.22 -4.51
N THR A 107 -8.83 36.44 -4.10
CA THR A 107 -8.68 35.34 -3.10
C THR A 107 -7.86 34.17 -3.63
N LEU A 108 -7.97 33.83 -4.92
CA LEU A 108 -7.18 32.74 -5.50
C LEU A 108 -5.74 33.16 -5.78
N LEU A 109 -5.52 34.37 -6.31
CA LEU A 109 -4.18 34.87 -6.62
C LEU A 109 -3.33 35.06 -5.35
N SER A 110 -3.93 35.58 -4.30
CA SER A 110 -3.29 35.76 -3.00
C SER A 110 -2.91 34.42 -2.35
N ALA A 111 -3.77 33.40 -2.45
CA ALA A 111 -3.48 32.04 -1.98
C ALA A 111 -2.35 31.37 -2.79
N LEU A 112 -2.34 31.55 -4.11
CA LEU A 112 -1.25 31.11 -4.99
C LEU A 112 0.07 31.82 -4.65
N LEU A 113 0.03 33.13 -4.38
CA LEU A 113 1.21 33.89 -3.97
C LEU A 113 1.76 33.37 -2.63
N CYS A 114 0.90 33.17 -1.63
CA CYS A 114 1.29 32.62 -0.33
C CYS A 114 1.97 31.25 -0.50
N ALA A 115 1.36 30.34 -1.26
CA ALA A 115 1.93 29.03 -1.53
C ALA A 115 3.26 29.12 -2.29
N GLY A 116 3.35 30.00 -3.28
CA GLY A 116 4.57 30.24 -4.06
C GLY A 116 5.74 30.74 -3.20
N VAL A 117 5.50 31.73 -2.33
CA VAL A 117 6.51 32.23 -1.38
C VAL A 117 6.95 31.14 -0.41
N ALA A 118 6.00 30.39 0.15
CA ALA A 118 6.29 29.32 1.09
C ALA A 118 7.13 28.19 0.47
N ILE A 119 6.83 27.81 -0.78
CA ILE A 119 7.62 26.83 -1.55
C ILE A 119 9.00 27.41 -1.86
N ALA A 120 9.09 28.64 -2.38
CA ALA A 120 10.34 29.27 -2.78
C ALA A 120 11.37 29.34 -1.65
N ILE A 121 10.91 29.48 -0.40
CA ILE A 121 11.76 29.51 0.79
C ILE A 121 11.96 28.10 1.36
N GLY A 122 10.88 27.40 1.66
CA GLY A 122 10.92 26.17 2.45
C GLY A 122 11.45 24.96 1.69
N LEU A 123 11.10 24.82 0.40
CA LEU A 123 11.52 23.65 -0.40
C LEU A 123 13.04 23.63 -0.64
N PRO A 124 13.69 24.69 -1.15
CA PRO A 124 15.14 24.68 -1.32
C PRO A 124 15.88 24.52 0.00
N ALA A 125 15.45 25.24 1.05
CA ALA A 125 16.10 25.15 2.36
C ALA A 125 16.02 23.74 2.95
N GLY A 126 14.87 23.06 2.83
CA GLY A 126 14.71 21.70 3.36
C GLY A 126 15.41 20.64 2.52
N LEU A 127 15.45 20.78 1.19
CA LEU A 127 16.27 19.91 0.33
C LEU A 127 17.76 19.99 0.68
N ILE A 128 18.29 21.21 0.83
CA ILE A 128 19.71 21.44 1.16
C ILE A 128 20.02 20.94 2.58
N ALA A 129 19.18 21.30 3.57
CA ALA A 129 19.37 20.87 4.95
C ALA A 129 19.27 19.35 5.12
N GLY A 130 18.32 18.72 4.41
CA GLY A 130 18.18 17.27 4.42
C GLY A 130 19.38 16.57 3.79
N TYR A 131 19.90 17.09 2.67
CA TYR A 131 20.98 16.44 1.91
C TYR A 131 22.34 16.57 2.59
N TYR A 132 22.77 17.79 2.95
CA TYR A 132 24.13 18.02 3.45
C TYR A 132 24.33 17.65 4.92
N ALA A 133 23.26 17.64 5.72
CA ALA A 133 23.33 17.50 7.18
C ALA A 133 24.24 18.55 7.87
N GLY A 134 24.26 18.57 9.21
CA GLY A 134 25.28 19.31 9.97
C GLY A 134 24.97 20.79 10.23
N LYS A 135 25.94 21.71 10.03
CA LYS A 135 25.82 23.11 10.50
C LYS A 135 24.69 23.88 9.81
N PHE A 136 24.52 23.70 8.49
CA PHE A 136 23.43 24.34 7.77
C PHE A 136 22.07 23.84 8.27
N GLU A 137 21.94 22.53 8.50
CA GLU A 137 20.73 21.94 9.10
C GLU A 137 20.43 22.54 10.47
N ALA A 138 21.44 22.69 11.33
CA ALA A 138 21.28 23.28 12.66
C ALA A 138 20.80 24.74 12.59
N VAL A 139 21.41 25.56 11.73
CA VAL A 139 21.02 26.97 11.54
C VAL A 139 19.63 27.09 10.94
N SER A 140 19.32 26.33 9.89
CA SER A 140 18.00 26.33 9.26
C SER A 140 16.91 25.89 10.24
N ASN A 141 17.17 24.86 11.05
CA ASN A 141 16.26 24.42 12.10
C ASN A 141 16.01 25.51 13.15
N TRP A 142 17.06 26.23 13.56
CA TRP A 142 16.93 27.32 14.53
C TRP A 142 16.06 28.45 13.97
N VAL A 143 16.33 28.90 12.73
CA VAL A 143 15.49 29.91 12.05
C VAL A 143 14.04 29.45 11.92
N VAL A 144 13.81 28.20 11.50
CA VAL A 144 12.49 27.60 11.39
C VAL A 144 11.76 27.54 12.73
N SER A 145 12.48 27.24 13.82
CA SER A 145 11.91 27.19 15.16
C SER A 145 11.51 28.57 15.65
N ILE A 146 12.27 29.61 15.30
CA ILE A 146 11.89 31.00 15.57
C ILE A 146 10.64 31.39 14.78
N LEU A 147 10.59 31.10 13.48
CA LEU A 147 9.40 31.43 12.68
C LEU A 147 8.13 30.75 13.20
N MET A 148 8.24 29.48 13.64
CA MET A 148 7.13 28.72 14.19
C MET A 148 6.75 29.12 15.62
N SER A 149 7.61 29.83 16.35
CA SER A 149 7.28 30.36 17.68
C SER A 149 6.51 31.68 17.62
N LEU A 150 6.53 32.36 16.46
CA LEU A 150 5.77 33.58 16.24
C LEU A 150 4.26 33.25 16.09
N PRO A 151 3.36 33.90 16.86
CA PRO A 151 1.93 33.74 16.67
C PRO A 151 1.50 34.35 15.33
N GLY A 152 1.23 33.49 14.33
CA GLY A 152 1.05 33.92 12.94
C GLY A 152 0.00 35.01 12.75
N LEU A 153 -1.14 34.93 13.43
CA LEU A 153 -2.19 35.95 13.36
C LEU A 153 -1.71 37.31 13.91
N ILE A 154 -0.97 37.31 15.03
CA ILE A 154 -0.44 38.55 15.63
C ILE A 154 0.56 39.21 14.69
N VAL A 155 1.42 38.43 14.04
CA VAL A 155 2.37 38.96 13.05
C VAL A 155 1.63 39.61 11.89
N LEU A 156 0.59 38.97 11.35
CA LEU A 156 -0.21 39.53 10.26
C LEU A 156 -0.95 40.82 10.66
N LEU A 157 -1.45 40.89 11.90
CA LEU A 157 -2.04 42.10 12.47
C LEU A 157 -1.02 43.25 12.55
N THR A 158 0.17 42.97 13.05
CA THR A 158 1.25 43.96 13.15
C THR A 158 1.69 44.46 11.79
N ILE A 159 1.79 43.57 10.79
CA ILE A 159 2.14 43.95 9.42
C ILE A 159 1.07 44.84 8.80
N ARG A 160 -0.21 44.52 9.00
CA ARG A 160 -1.30 45.43 8.60
C ARG A 160 -1.19 46.78 9.29
N ALA A 161 -0.90 46.81 10.59
CA ALA A 161 -0.77 48.07 11.33
C ALA A 161 0.39 48.93 10.79
N ALA A 162 1.49 48.29 10.37
CA ALA A 162 2.67 48.98 9.84
C ALA A 162 2.55 49.41 8.37
N PHE A 163 1.97 48.57 7.51
CA PHE A 163 1.95 48.77 6.05
C PHE A 163 0.56 49.09 5.47
N GLY A 164 -0.47 49.09 6.30
CA GLY A 164 -1.86 49.32 5.89
C GLY A 164 -2.59 48.07 5.37
N PRO A 165 -3.84 48.24 4.91
CA PRO A 165 -4.68 47.15 4.38
C PRO A 165 -4.17 46.67 3.01
N SER A 166 -3.30 45.65 2.97
CA SER A 166 -2.82 45.07 1.72
C SER A 166 -2.79 43.54 1.79
N VAL A 167 -3.68 42.91 1.02
CA VAL A 167 -3.77 41.44 0.89
C VAL A 167 -2.44 40.85 0.42
N TRP A 168 -1.79 41.50 -0.54
CA TRP A 168 -0.52 41.04 -1.11
C TRP A 168 0.61 40.98 -0.07
N ILE A 169 0.77 42.05 0.73
CA ILE A 169 1.81 42.11 1.77
C ILE A 169 1.51 41.07 2.86
N SER A 170 0.26 40.95 3.29
CA SER A 170 -0.15 39.96 4.27
C SER A 170 0.09 38.52 3.79
N MET A 171 -0.17 38.21 2.51
CA MET A 171 0.05 36.85 1.99
C MET A 171 1.51 36.52 1.72
N ILE A 172 2.35 37.50 1.37
CA ILE A 172 3.81 37.30 1.31
C ILE A 172 4.32 36.97 2.72
N ALA A 173 3.94 37.76 3.72
CA ALA A 173 4.31 37.53 5.10
C ALA A 173 3.81 36.18 5.63
N PHE A 174 2.56 35.82 5.31
CA PHE A 174 2.01 34.53 5.68
C PHE A 174 2.74 33.37 4.98
N GLY A 175 3.12 33.54 3.72
CA GLY A 175 3.97 32.61 2.98
C GLY A 175 5.33 32.37 3.66
N VAL A 176 5.97 33.42 4.16
CA VAL A 176 7.21 33.30 4.96
C VAL A 176 6.95 32.53 6.25
N LEU A 177 5.87 32.85 6.98
CA LEU A 177 5.51 32.19 8.24
C LEU A 177 5.19 30.70 8.07
N ILE A 178 4.60 30.30 6.95
CA ILE A 178 4.24 28.90 6.67
C ILE A 178 5.33 28.11 5.92
N SER A 179 6.36 28.80 5.39
CA SER A 179 7.53 28.16 4.78
C SER A 179 8.19 27.06 5.62
N PRO A 180 8.19 27.09 6.97
CA PRO A 180 8.80 26.02 7.75
C PRO A 180 8.06 24.67 7.64
N ALA A 181 6.79 24.66 7.24
CA ALA A 181 6.05 23.42 6.96
C ALA A 181 6.65 22.68 5.76
N TYR A 182 6.96 23.40 4.68
CA TYR A 182 7.66 22.85 3.52
C TYR A 182 9.08 22.42 3.88
N PHE A 183 9.80 23.24 4.65
CA PHE A 183 11.15 22.89 5.11
C PHE A 183 11.16 21.56 5.85
N ARG A 184 10.28 21.38 6.85
CA ARG A 184 10.22 20.14 7.64
C ARG A 184 9.88 18.94 6.77
N LEU A 185 8.86 19.05 5.92
CA LEU A 185 8.42 17.97 5.05
C LEU A 185 9.54 17.51 4.11
N THR A 186 10.16 18.45 3.42
CA THR A 186 11.19 18.19 2.41
C THR A 186 12.46 17.67 3.06
N ARG A 187 12.87 18.25 4.19
CA ARG A 187 14.01 17.77 4.99
C ARG A 187 13.82 16.33 5.45
N THR A 188 12.68 15.99 6.03
CA THR A 188 12.40 14.63 6.51
C THR A 188 12.38 13.63 5.37
N ALA A 189 11.73 13.97 4.24
CA ALA A 189 11.73 13.11 3.05
C ALA A 189 13.14 12.87 2.50
N VAL A 190 13.96 13.92 2.42
CA VAL A 190 15.36 13.80 1.97
C VAL A 190 16.18 12.96 2.95
N GLN A 191 16.00 13.15 4.27
CA GLN A 191 16.71 12.38 5.30
C GLN A 191 16.44 10.88 5.20
N SER A 192 15.22 10.47 4.82
CA SER A 192 14.89 9.06 4.62
C SER A 192 15.55 8.41 3.40
N VAL A 193 16.08 9.22 2.47
CA VAL A 193 16.55 8.76 1.16
C VAL A 193 18.03 9.05 0.90
N ARG A 194 18.62 10.03 1.59
CA ARG A 194 19.98 10.52 1.28
C ARG A 194 21.09 9.47 1.45
N ASN A 195 20.83 8.40 2.20
CA ASN A 195 21.74 7.28 2.46
C ASN A 195 21.32 6.01 1.70
N GLU A 196 20.41 6.13 0.74
CA GLU A 196 20.02 5.00 -0.11
C GLU A 196 21.13 4.67 -1.11
N LEU A 197 21.28 3.38 -1.42
CA LEU A 197 22.37 2.86 -2.26
C LEU A 197 22.42 3.53 -3.64
N TYR A 198 21.29 3.96 -4.21
CA TYR A 198 21.27 4.64 -5.51
C TYR A 198 21.78 6.09 -5.43
N VAL A 199 21.65 6.75 -4.29
CA VAL A 199 22.19 8.10 -4.04
C VAL A 199 23.70 8.00 -3.85
N ASP A 200 24.15 6.99 -3.10
CA ASP A 200 25.59 6.72 -2.92
C ASP A 200 26.25 6.29 -4.24
N ALA A 201 25.60 5.44 -5.03
CA ALA A 201 26.08 5.07 -6.37
C ALA A 201 26.21 6.29 -7.28
N ALA A 202 25.26 7.23 -7.24
CA ALA A 202 25.34 8.48 -8.01
C ALA A 202 26.52 9.36 -7.56
N ARG A 203 26.80 9.43 -6.25
CA ARG A 203 27.93 10.16 -5.68
C ARG A 203 29.27 9.55 -6.09
N VAL A 204 29.40 8.22 -5.99
CA VAL A 204 30.62 7.48 -6.39
C VAL A 204 30.85 7.55 -7.90
N SER A 205 29.78 7.62 -8.70
CA SER A 205 29.84 7.79 -10.16
C SER A 205 30.22 9.22 -10.59
N GLY A 206 30.45 10.15 -9.66
CA GLY A 206 30.90 11.50 -9.93
C GLY A 206 29.79 12.48 -10.35
N LEU A 207 28.51 12.18 -10.12
CA LEU A 207 27.45 13.16 -10.33
C LEU A 207 27.56 14.32 -9.33
N SER A 208 27.29 15.54 -9.79
CA SER A 208 27.24 16.70 -8.90
C SER A 208 26.06 16.61 -7.93
N ASP A 209 26.25 17.10 -6.70
CA ASP A 209 25.21 17.14 -5.67
C ASP A 209 23.91 17.77 -6.17
N LEU A 210 23.99 18.83 -6.97
CA LEU A 210 22.82 19.47 -7.56
C LEU A 210 22.06 18.53 -8.51
N SER A 211 22.77 17.71 -9.28
CA SER A 211 22.17 16.72 -10.17
C SER A 211 21.52 15.59 -9.37
N ILE A 212 22.17 15.16 -8.28
CA ILE A 212 21.64 14.15 -7.36
C ILE A 212 20.34 14.65 -6.72
N ILE A 213 20.36 15.86 -6.16
CA ILE A 213 19.18 16.47 -5.53
C ILE A 213 18.05 16.63 -6.55
N ALA A 214 18.32 17.21 -7.73
CA ALA A 214 17.27 17.54 -8.70
C ALA A 214 16.66 16.31 -9.39
N ARG A 215 17.45 15.27 -9.67
CA ARG A 215 16.99 14.11 -10.44
C ARG A 215 16.59 12.92 -9.57
N HIS A 216 17.33 12.65 -8.50
CA HIS A 216 17.21 11.41 -7.71
C HIS A 216 16.46 11.63 -6.38
N ILE A 217 16.64 12.78 -5.73
CA ILE A 217 16.01 13.05 -4.43
C ILE A 217 14.67 13.75 -4.61
N PHE A 218 14.60 14.76 -5.49
CA PHE A 218 13.37 15.51 -5.72
C PHE A 218 12.20 14.63 -6.18
N SER A 219 12.46 13.52 -6.88
CA SER A 219 11.42 12.56 -7.28
C SER A 219 10.61 12.03 -6.10
N VAL A 220 11.23 11.81 -4.95
CA VAL A 220 10.57 11.30 -3.73
C VAL A 220 9.73 12.38 -3.06
N VAL A 221 10.16 13.64 -3.15
CA VAL A 221 9.51 14.75 -2.43
C VAL A 221 8.32 15.35 -3.20
N ARG A 222 8.20 15.09 -4.52
CA ARG A 222 7.16 15.64 -5.39
C ARG A 222 5.73 15.39 -4.91
N ALA A 223 5.39 14.15 -4.57
CA ALA A 223 4.02 13.80 -4.17
C ALA A 223 3.63 14.45 -2.82
N PRO A 224 4.45 14.36 -1.75
CA PRO A 224 4.18 15.08 -0.51
C PRO A 224 4.07 16.60 -0.69
N ILE A 225 4.92 17.22 -1.51
CA ILE A 225 4.86 18.68 -1.79
C ILE A 225 3.52 19.05 -2.41
N ILE A 226 3.02 18.29 -3.37
CA ILE A 226 1.75 18.60 -4.06
C ILE A 226 0.58 18.60 -3.09
N ILE A 227 0.50 17.60 -2.20
CA ILE A 227 -0.53 17.54 -1.16
C ILE A 227 -0.40 18.72 -0.21
N GLN A 228 0.84 19.01 0.23
CA GLN A 228 1.12 20.12 1.13
C GLN A 228 0.74 21.47 0.52
N THR A 229 0.96 21.64 -0.79
CA THR A 229 0.57 22.85 -1.53
C THR A 229 -0.93 23.02 -1.63
N ALA A 230 -1.66 21.94 -1.93
CA ALA A 230 -3.12 21.96 -1.91
C ALA A 230 -3.67 22.34 -0.53
N ALA A 231 -3.14 21.75 0.54
CA ALA A 231 -3.54 22.05 1.91
C ALA A 231 -3.22 23.50 2.30
N ILE A 232 -2.00 23.98 2.01
CA ILE A 232 -1.58 25.35 2.34
C ILE A 232 -2.36 26.39 1.55
N ALA A 233 -2.67 26.14 0.28
CA ALA A 233 -3.55 27.04 -0.49
C ALA A 233 -4.93 27.16 0.18
N GLY A 234 -5.50 26.06 0.66
CA GLY A 234 -6.75 26.08 1.43
C GLY A 234 -6.64 26.86 2.75
N VAL A 235 -5.56 26.65 3.51
CA VAL A 235 -5.28 27.40 4.74
C VAL A 235 -5.07 28.89 4.46
N ALA A 236 -4.41 29.26 3.36
CA ALA A 236 -4.21 30.64 2.95
C ALA A 236 -5.54 31.34 2.66
N ILE A 237 -6.45 30.68 1.92
CA ILE A 237 -7.81 31.19 1.67
C ILE A 237 -8.55 31.40 3.00
N ALA A 238 -8.47 30.45 3.93
CA ALA A 238 -9.14 30.54 5.23
C ALA A 238 -8.56 31.67 6.11
N ILE A 239 -7.23 31.80 6.18
CA ILE A 239 -6.56 32.84 6.99
C ILE A 239 -6.80 34.23 6.40
N GLN A 240 -6.67 34.39 5.09
CA GLN A 240 -7.00 35.65 4.42
C GLN A 240 -8.46 36.03 4.69
N SER A 241 -9.39 35.11 4.44
CA SER A 241 -10.82 35.38 4.62
C SER A 241 -11.15 35.67 6.08
N GLY A 242 -10.48 35.02 7.03
CA GLY A 242 -10.60 35.30 8.46
C GLY A 242 -10.08 36.67 8.88
N LEU A 243 -8.94 37.12 8.34
CA LEU A 243 -8.44 38.48 8.57
C LEU A 243 -9.43 39.51 8.02
N GLU A 244 -9.88 39.33 6.78
CA GLU A 244 -10.84 40.23 6.14
C GLU A 244 -12.20 40.23 6.86
N PHE A 245 -12.64 39.07 7.34
CA PHE A 245 -13.85 38.91 8.14
C PHE A 245 -13.82 39.78 9.41
N LEU A 246 -12.67 39.83 10.08
CA LEU A 246 -12.41 40.67 11.25
C LEU A 246 -12.29 42.18 10.92
N GLY A 247 -12.54 42.58 9.67
CA GLY A 247 -12.43 43.97 9.22
C GLY A 247 -10.99 44.38 8.89
N LEU A 248 -10.09 43.40 8.77
CA LEU A 248 -8.67 43.62 8.53
C LEU A 248 -8.28 43.44 7.05
N GLY A 249 -9.28 43.50 6.15
CA GLY A 249 -9.10 43.59 4.70
C GLY A 249 -9.07 45.02 4.18
N ASP A 250 -8.92 45.15 2.86
CA ASP A 250 -9.25 46.37 2.13
C ASP A 250 -10.75 46.36 1.81
N PRO A 251 -11.57 47.27 2.39
CA PRO A 251 -13.01 47.29 2.17
C PRO A 251 -13.41 47.72 0.75
N THR A 252 -12.48 48.30 -0.02
CA THR A 252 -12.70 48.74 -1.41
C THR A 252 -12.54 47.62 -2.42
N LYS A 253 -12.07 46.45 -1.99
CA LYS A 253 -11.90 45.28 -2.85
C LYS A 253 -12.96 44.24 -2.56
N ALA A 254 -13.50 43.63 -3.61
CA ALA A 254 -14.31 42.44 -3.42
C ALA A 254 -13.39 41.27 -3.05
N THR A 255 -13.68 40.61 -1.92
CA THR A 255 -13.08 39.33 -1.51
C THR A 255 -14.14 38.50 -0.80
N TRP A 256 -13.96 37.18 -0.74
CA TRP A 256 -14.90 36.31 -0.04
C TRP A 256 -14.92 36.56 1.47
N GLY A 257 -13.79 36.97 2.08
CA GLY A 257 -13.75 37.34 3.49
C GLY A 257 -14.53 38.61 3.82
N VAL A 258 -14.43 39.66 2.98
CA VAL A 258 -15.23 40.89 3.14
C VAL A 258 -16.72 40.58 2.94
N MET A 259 -17.07 39.76 1.95
CA MET A 259 -18.45 39.33 1.72
C MET A 259 -19.01 38.52 2.90
N LEU A 260 -18.20 37.63 3.50
CA LEU A 260 -18.59 36.91 4.72
C LEU A 260 -18.82 37.85 5.91
N SER A 261 -17.94 38.85 6.10
CA SER A 261 -18.13 39.86 7.16
C SER A 261 -19.46 40.57 7.01
N GLU A 262 -19.78 40.95 5.77
CA GLU A 262 -21.02 41.66 5.45
C GLU A 262 -22.26 40.77 5.64
N GLY A 263 -22.21 39.53 5.16
CA GLY A 263 -23.27 38.55 5.38
C GLY A 263 -23.49 38.25 6.86
N PHE A 264 -22.43 38.21 7.67
CA PHE A 264 -22.54 38.00 9.11
C PHE A 264 -23.18 39.18 9.83
N LYS A 265 -22.81 40.42 9.49
CA LYS A 265 -23.44 41.62 10.07
C LYS A 265 -24.94 41.71 9.76
N ASN A 266 -25.36 41.20 8.60
CA ASN A 266 -26.75 41.24 8.15
C ASN A 266 -27.45 39.88 8.26
N VAL A 267 -26.93 38.93 9.04
CA VAL A 267 -27.41 37.54 9.06
C VAL A 267 -28.88 37.42 9.45
N TYR A 268 -29.37 38.33 10.31
CA TYR A 268 -30.76 38.35 10.75
C TYR A 268 -31.73 38.96 9.74
N LEU A 269 -31.21 39.73 8.76
CA LEU A 269 -32.02 40.35 7.71
C LEU A 269 -32.02 39.50 6.44
N THR A 270 -30.84 39.09 6.00
CA THR A 270 -30.64 38.39 4.72
C THR A 270 -29.60 37.28 4.88
N PRO A 271 -29.98 36.13 5.47
CA PRO A 271 -29.05 35.03 5.77
C PRO A 271 -28.37 34.45 4.51
N THR A 272 -28.99 34.62 3.34
CA THR A 272 -28.44 34.19 2.05
C THR A 272 -27.15 34.90 1.67
N LEU A 273 -26.88 36.10 2.18
CA LEU A 273 -25.63 36.84 1.90
C LEU A 273 -24.39 36.12 2.44
N LEU A 274 -24.53 35.37 3.54
CA LEU A 274 -23.43 34.58 4.11
C LEU A 274 -23.18 33.28 3.31
N LEU A 275 -24.24 32.70 2.74
CA LEU A 275 -24.21 31.37 2.11
C LEU A 275 -23.28 31.32 0.89
N TRP A 276 -23.37 32.30 -0.01
CA TRP A 276 -22.66 32.28 -1.29
C TRP A 276 -21.13 32.34 -1.16
N PRO A 277 -20.53 33.31 -0.42
CA PRO A 277 -19.09 33.32 -0.23
C PRO A 277 -18.60 32.11 0.59
N ALA A 278 -19.38 31.62 1.56
CA ALA A 278 -19.05 30.40 2.30
C ALA A 278 -19.00 29.17 1.38
N LEU A 279 -19.99 29.01 0.49
CA LEU A 279 -20.05 27.92 -0.46
C LEU A 279 -18.90 27.98 -1.46
N ALA A 280 -18.59 29.17 -1.99
CA ALA A 280 -17.46 29.36 -2.90
C ALA A 280 -16.12 28.98 -2.24
N MET A 281 -15.91 29.39 -0.99
CA MET A 281 -14.75 28.97 -0.21
C MET A 281 -14.71 27.46 0.03
N ALA A 282 -15.82 26.86 0.47
CA ALA A 282 -15.89 25.43 0.77
C ALA A 282 -15.61 24.56 -0.48
N LEU A 283 -16.20 24.93 -1.63
CA LEU A 283 -15.97 24.25 -2.91
C LEU A 283 -14.52 24.42 -3.38
N THR A 284 -13.93 25.59 -3.20
CA THR A 284 -12.53 25.85 -3.58
C THR A 284 -11.56 25.07 -2.70
N ILE A 285 -11.70 25.15 -1.37
CA ILE A 285 -10.82 24.47 -0.41
C ILE A 285 -10.97 22.95 -0.56
N GLY A 286 -12.21 22.45 -0.60
CA GLY A 286 -12.48 21.03 -0.84
C GLY A 286 -11.93 20.56 -2.19
N GLY A 287 -12.12 21.36 -3.25
CA GLY A 287 -11.57 21.10 -4.58
C GLY A 287 -10.05 21.01 -4.57
N LEU A 288 -9.34 21.93 -3.90
CA LEU A 288 -7.88 21.93 -3.78
C LEU A 288 -7.39 20.66 -3.09
N VAL A 289 -7.96 20.31 -1.94
CA VAL A 289 -7.57 19.10 -1.17
C VAL A 289 -7.82 17.83 -1.98
N LEU A 290 -8.99 17.71 -2.59
CA LEU A 290 -9.33 16.56 -3.43
C LEU A 290 -8.44 16.45 -4.66
N LEU A 291 -8.11 17.58 -5.30
CA LEU A 291 -7.18 17.61 -6.43
C LEU A 291 -5.78 17.20 -5.99
N GLY A 292 -5.29 17.69 -4.84
CA GLY A 292 -3.99 17.32 -4.28
C GLY A 292 -3.86 15.81 -4.07
N ASN A 293 -4.88 15.20 -3.45
CA ASN A 293 -4.94 13.74 -3.27
C ASN A 293 -5.04 13.00 -4.60
N ALA A 294 -5.87 13.44 -5.54
CA ALA A 294 -6.01 12.78 -6.83
C ALA A 294 -4.73 12.86 -7.69
N ILE A 295 -3.97 13.96 -7.59
CA ILE A 295 -2.66 14.09 -8.26
C ILE A 295 -1.63 13.19 -7.58
N ARG A 296 -1.62 13.13 -6.24
CA ARG A 296 -0.77 12.19 -5.49
C ARG A 296 -1.06 10.76 -5.95
N ASP A 297 -2.32 10.33 -5.94
CA ASP A 297 -2.71 8.99 -6.38
C ASP A 297 -2.27 8.76 -7.83
N ALA A 298 -2.40 9.73 -8.73
CA ALA A 298 -1.96 9.58 -10.12
C ALA A 298 -0.42 9.42 -10.28
N LEU A 299 0.35 9.99 -9.34
CA LEU A 299 1.81 9.90 -9.26
C LEU A 299 2.27 8.60 -8.57
N GLU A 300 1.56 8.15 -7.54
CA GLU A 300 1.85 6.92 -6.77
C GLU A 300 1.28 5.65 -7.43
N ASP A 301 0.11 5.70 -8.09
CA ASP A 301 -0.55 4.61 -8.86
C ASP A 301 0.14 4.35 -10.23
N GLY A 302 1.46 4.49 -10.26
CA GLY A 302 2.38 4.05 -11.32
C GLY A 302 2.06 2.71 -11.96
N GLU A 303 1.55 1.77 -11.17
CA GLU A 303 1.61 0.34 -11.49
C GLU A 303 0.27 -0.39 -11.28
N LYS A 304 -0.84 0.14 -11.79
CA LYS A 304 -2.09 -0.65 -11.93
C LYS A 304 -2.15 -1.33 -13.30
N ILE A 305 -1.94 -2.65 -13.31
CA ILE A 305 -2.12 -3.49 -14.50
C ILE A 305 -3.59 -3.82 -14.68
N LYS A 306 -4.13 -3.37 -15.82
CA LYS A 306 -5.50 -3.68 -16.22
C LYS A 306 -5.51 -5.06 -16.87
N HIS A 307 -5.94 -6.09 -16.13
CA HIS A 307 -6.24 -7.39 -16.74
C HIS A 307 -7.37 -7.22 -17.76
N ARG A 308 -7.09 -7.55 -19.02
CA ARG A 308 -8.12 -7.70 -20.05
C ARG A 308 -8.96 -8.92 -19.65
N LYS A 309 -10.22 -8.71 -19.25
CA LYS A 309 -11.20 -9.79 -19.11
C LYS A 309 -11.13 -10.67 -20.36
N LYS A 310 -10.64 -11.91 -20.22
CA LYS A 310 -10.68 -12.91 -21.28
C LYS A 310 -12.15 -13.18 -21.57
N ARG A 311 -12.62 -12.63 -22.69
CA ARG A 311 -13.86 -13.01 -23.34
C ARG A 311 -13.75 -14.50 -23.63
N ALA A 312 -14.70 -15.29 -23.15
CA ALA A 312 -14.76 -16.73 -23.32
C ALA A 312 -14.50 -17.09 -24.79
N ILE A 313 -13.41 -17.81 -25.04
CA ILE A 313 -13.20 -18.48 -26.32
C ILE A 313 -14.08 -19.71 -26.27
N ALA A 314 -15.18 -19.62 -27.00
CA ALA A 314 -16.00 -20.75 -27.34
C ALA A 314 -15.19 -21.73 -28.20
N SER A 315 -15.28 -23.01 -27.80
CA SER A 315 -15.29 -24.20 -28.66
C SER A 315 -14.21 -24.33 -29.74
N ALA A 316 -13.21 -25.17 -29.46
CA ALA A 316 -12.54 -26.00 -30.46
C ALA A 316 -12.29 -27.41 -29.86
N GLU A 317 -13.09 -28.35 -30.36
CA GLU A 317 -12.89 -29.80 -30.48
C GLU A 317 -12.32 -30.59 -29.29
N ARG A 318 -13.26 -31.17 -28.53
CA ARG A 318 -13.03 -32.37 -27.72
C ARG A 318 -12.92 -33.58 -28.66
N THR A 319 -11.72 -34.11 -28.84
CA THR A 319 -11.54 -35.49 -29.26
C THR A 319 -11.89 -36.39 -28.08
N THR A 320 -12.98 -37.13 -28.23
CA THR A 320 -13.50 -38.08 -27.26
C THR A 320 -12.56 -39.27 -27.11
N THR A 321 -11.79 -39.30 -26.02
CA THR A 321 -11.33 -40.55 -25.42
C THR A 321 -12.12 -40.81 -24.15
N ASP A 322 -12.84 -41.92 -24.19
CA ASP A 322 -13.83 -42.38 -23.24
C ASP A 322 -13.19 -42.71 -21.87
N PRO A 323 -13.52 -42.01 -20.76
CA PRO A 323 -12.94 -42.27 -19.44
C PRO A 323 -13.44 -43.58 -18.80
N ALA A 324 -14.37 -44.29 -19.45
CA ALA A 324 -15.12 -45.39 -18.86
C ALA A 324 -14.32 -46.71 -18.71
N LYS A 325 -13.13 -46.86 -19.31
CA LYS A 325 -12.33 -48.10 -19.19
C LYS A 325 -11.16 -48.06 -18.19
N ALA A 326 -10.80 -46.90 -17.65
CA ALA A 326 -9.76 -46.80 -16.60
C ALA A 326 -10.32 -46.93 -15.17
N ARG A 327 -11.64 -47.07 -15.02
CA ARG A 327 -12.36 -46.99 -13.73
C ARG A 327 -12.75 -48.33 -13.11
N GLN A 328 -12.34 -49.47 -13.70
CA GLN A 328 -12.76 -50.81 -13.26
C GLN A 328 -11.73 -51.62 -12.42
N SER A 329 -10.66 -51.01 -11.91
CA SER A 329 -9.64 -51.71 -11.11
C SER A 329 -9.52 -51.28 -9.63
N ARG A 330 -10.41 -50.46 -9.08
CA ARG A 330 -10.40 -50.16 -7.63
C ARG A 330 -11.72 -50.60 -7.01
N LYS A 331 -11.68 -51.80 -6.41
CA LYS A 331 -12.71 -52.33 -5.51
C LYS A 331 -13.02 -51.29 -4.44
N SER A 332 -14.32 -51.14 -4.19
CA SER A 332 -14.92 -50.38 -3.11
C SER A 332 -14.26 -50.68 -1.76
N VAL A 333 -13.85 -49.64 -1.05
CA VAL A 333 -13.74 -49.67 0.40
C VAL A 333 -14.80 -48.73 0.94
N ALA A 334 -15.61 -49.28 1.85
CA ALA A 334 -16.68 -48.64 2.60
C ALA A 334 -16.17 -47.42 3.39
N ALA A 335 -17.10 -46.64 3.94
CA ALA A 335 -16.83 -45.61 4.94
C ALA A 335 -15.80 -46.12 5.97
N VAL A 336 -14.68 -45.40 6.13
CA VAL A 336 -13.58 -45.81 7.01
C VAL A 336 -13.57 -44.96 8.27
N ASP A 337 -13.64 -45.69 9.38
CA ASP A 337 -13.38 -45.32 10.76
C ASP A 337 -12.07 -44.55 10.98
N VAL A 338 -12.04 -43.86 12.12
CA VAL A 338 -10.86 -43.25 12.75
C VAL A 338 -9.73 -44.29 12.89
N GLY A 339 -8.66 -44.13 12.10
CA GLY A 339 -7.36 -44.77 12.36
C GLY A 339 -6.71 -45.48 11.16
N THR A 340 -5.88 -44.75 10.39
CA THR A 340 -4.67 -45.29 9.71
C THR A 340 -3.60 -44.20 9.51
N GLU A 341 -2.74 -44.08 10.52
CA GLU A 341 -1.26 -43.88 10.57
C GLU A 341 -0.43 -43.04 9.57
N HIS A 342 -0.92 -42.46 8.48
CA HIS A 342 -0.05 -41.72 7.53
C HIS A 342 -0.35 -40.22 7.44
N HIS A 343 0.07 -39.47 8.47
CA HIS A 343 0.14 -38.00 8.42
C HIS A 343 1.36 -37.52 7.63
N LEU A 344 1.24 -36.37 6.95
CA LEU A 344 2.38 -35.76 6.26
C LEU A 344 3.45 -35.30 7.25
N VAL A 345 3.03 -34.65 8.33
CA VAL A 345 3.89 -34.31 9.47
C VAL A 345 3.22 -34.84 10.74
N LYS A 346 3.99 -35.50 11.60
CA LYS A 346 3.56 -35.88 12.94
C LYS A 346 4.62 -35.47 13.95
N VAL A 347 4.24 -34.59 14.85
CA VAL A 347 5.06 -34.14 15.99
C VAL A 347 4.50 -34.78 17.24
N THR A 348 5.33 -35.43 18.04
CA THR A 348 4.91 -36.18 19.23
C THR A 348 5.79 -35.81 20.42
N ASN A 349 5.18 -35.24 21.47
CA ASN A 349 5.78 -34.83 22.73
C ASN A 349 7.06 -34.01 22.57
N LEU A 350 7.11 -33.12 21.57
CA LEU A 350 8.29 -32.33 21.24
C LEU A 350 8.66 -31.41 22.40
N GLY A 351 9.92 -31.49 22.82
CA GLY A 351 10.55 -30.54 23.73
C GLY A 351 11.78 -29.91 23.11
N VAL A 352 11.91 -28.60 23.21
CA VAL A 352 13.10 -27.84 22.78
C VAL A 352 13.61 -27.01 23.96
N GLY A 353 14.91 -27.09 24.23
CA GLY A 353 15.54 -26.37 25.33
C GLY A 353 16.91 -25.82 24.98
N TYR A 354 17.29 -24.78 25.72
CA TYR A 354 18.62 -24.14 25.64
C TYR A 354 19.41 -24.45 26.91
N PRO A 355 20.60 -25.06 26.80
CA PRO A 355 21.51 -25.21 27.93
C PRO A 355 21.92 -23.84 28.48
N GLN A 356 21.96 -23.72 29.80
CA GLN A 356 22.40 -22.55 30.53
C GLN A 356 23.78 -22.77 31.15
N ALA A 357 24.44 -21.66 31.53
CA ALA A 357 25.76 -21.69 32.16
C ALA A 357 25.78 -22.40 33.53
N ASP A 358 24.63 -22.49 34.21
CA ASP A 358 24.45 -23.18 35.49
C ASP A 358 24.20 -24.70 35.34
N GLY A 359 24.25 -25.23 34.11
CA GLY A 359 24.00 -26.63 33.80
C GLY A 359 22.51 -27.00 33.68
N THR A 360 21.59 -26.05 33.90
CA THR A 360 20.15 -26.28 33.66
C THR A 360 19.81 -26.14 32.18
N VAL A 361 18.63 -26.64 31.79
CA VAL A 361 18.12 -26.47 30.42
C VAL A 361 16.82 -25.67 30.47
N LYS A 362 16.83 -24.48 29.86
CA LYS A 362 15.62 -23.66 29.71
C LYS A 362 14.78 -24.20 28.58
N LYS A 363 13.69 -24.88 28.92
CA LYS A 363 12.69 -25.32 27.94
C LYS A 363 11.95 -24.11 27.38
N VAL A 364 11.90 -24.04 26.04
CA VAL A 364 11.12 -23.05 25.28
C VAL A 364 9.93 -23.67 24.57
N VAL A 365 10.00 -24.98 24.33
CA VAL A 365 8.90 -25.82 23.86
C VAL A 365 8.85 -27.03 24.76
N ASP A 366 7.67 -27.41 25.22
CA ASP A 366 7.48 -28.50 26.17
C ASP A 366 6.19 -29.26 25.84
N ASP A 367 6.33 -30.55 25.55
CA ASP A 367 5.21 -31.46 25.30
C ASP A 367 4.25 -31.05 24.17
N VAL A 368 4.82 -30.62 23.04
CA VAL A 368 4.03 -30.25 21.85
C VAL A 368 3.76 -31.47 20.96
N SER A 369 2.48 -31.75 20.72
CA SER A 369 2.05 -32.84 19.83
C SER A 369 0.97 -32.36 18.87
N PHE A 370 1.15 -32.56 17.57
CA PHE A 370 0.16 -32.26 16.54
C PHE A 370 0.50 -33.00 15.25
N HIS A 371 -0.41 -32.96 14.27
CA HIS A 371 -0.18 -33.50 12.94
C HIS A 371 -0.69 -32.55 11.86
N VAL A 372 -0.19 -32.75 10.64
CA VAL A 372 -0.65 -32.07 9.43
C VAL A 372 -0.79 -33.10 8.33
N ASP A 373 -1.92 -33.07 7.64
CA ASP A 373 -2.22 -33.91 6.49
C ASP A 373 -1.90 -33.21 5.16
N ARG A 374 -1.85 -33.99 4.08
CA ARG A 374 -1.72 -33.43 2.72
C ARG A 374 -2.99 -32.68 2.36
N GLY A 375 -2.85 -31.47 1.83
CA GLY A 375 -4.01 -30.64 1.49
C GLY A 375 -4.73 -30.08 2.72
N GLU A 376 -4.05 -30.00 3.87
CA GLU A 376 -4.53 -29.33 5.08
C GLU A 376 -3.70 -28.07 5.38
N ILE A 377 -4.35 -27.02 5.88
CA ILE A 377 -3.70 -25.84 6.45
C ILE A 377 -3.88 -25.83 7.98
N LEU A 378 -2.79 -26.05 8.72
CA LEU A 378 -2.75 -25.93 10.17
C LEU A 378 -2.20 -24.56 10.58
N GLY A 379 -2.99 -23.78 11.32
CA GLY A 379 -2.53 -22.56 11.97
C GLY A 379 -1.92 -22.82 13.34
N ILE A 380 -0.72 -22.31 13.62
CA ILE A 380 -0.15 -22.26 14.97
C ILE A 380 -0.20 -20.80 15.45
N VAL A 381 -0.99 -20.54 16.49
CA VAL A 381 -1.29 -19.17 16.97
C VAL A 381 -0.84 -18.98 18.42
N GLY A 382 -0.39 -17.78 18.76
CA GLY A 382 -0.04 -17.40 20.13
C GLY A 382 0.76 -16.11 20.17
N GLU A 383 0.99 -15.57 21.36
CA GLU A 383 1.80 -14.36 21.55
C GLU A 383 3.26 -14.51 21.09
N SER A 384 3.94 -13.38 20.91
CA SER A 384 5.38 -13.38 20.66
C SER A 384 6.12 -14.10 21.79
N GLY A 385 7.07 -14.98 21.46
CA GLY A 385 7.79 -15.78 22.44
C GLY A 385 7.06 -17.04 22.95
N SER A 386 5.87 -17.38 22.43
CA SER A 386 5.14 -18.58 22.88
C SER A 386 5.73 -19.93 22.42
N GLY A 387 6.74 -19.92 21.54
CA GLY A 387 7.45 -21.12 21.05
C GLY A 387 7.13 -21.56 19.62
N LYS A 388 6.32 -20.78 18.88
CA LYS A 388 5.85 -21.13 17.51
C LYS A 388 7.00 -21.33 16.51
N SER A 389 7.89 -20.33 16.37
CA SER A 389 9.02 -20.42 15.44
C SER A 389 10.02 -21.51 15.85
N GLN A 390 10.18 -21.80 17.15
CA GLN A 390 11.02 -22.91 17.62
C GLN A 390 10.42 -24.26 17.22
N THR A 391 9.09 -24.40 17.28
CA THR A 391 8.38 -25.57 16.78
C THR A 391 8.57 -25.72 15.28
N ALA A 392 8.39 -24.65 14.50
CA ALA A 392 8.65 -24.65 13.05
C ALA A 392 10.10 -25.02 12.70
N PHE A 393 11.07 -24.43 13.38
CA PHE A 393 12.50 -24.69 13.16
C PHE A 393 12.93 -26.10 13.58
N SER A 394 12.29 -26.72 14.57
CA SER A 394 12.53 -28.13 14.88
C SER A 394 12.12 -29.06 13.74
N ILE A 395 11.03 -28.77 13.04
CA ILE A 395 10.57 -29.55 11.87
C ILE A 395 11.53 -29.37 10.69
N LEU A 396 12.02 -28.14 10.47
CA LEU A 396 12.99 -27.81 9.42
C LEU A 396 14.43 -28.25 9.76
N GLY A 397 14.69 -28.55 11.03
CA GLY A 397 16.05 -28.72 11.57
C GLY A 397 16.93 -27.50 11.39
N LEU A 398 16.35 -26.31 11.59
CA LEU A 398 17.04 -25.02 11.57
C LEU A 398 17.13 -24.41 12.98
N LEU A 399 17.02 -25.25 14.01
CA LEU A 399 17.27 -24.82 15.39
C LEU A 399 18.71 -24.29 15.53
N PRO A 400 18.93 -23.22 16.32
CA PRO A 400 20.27 -22.72 16.60
C PRO A 400 21.20 -23.79 17.20
N ASP A 401 22.51 -23.68 16.99
CA ASP A 401 23.50 -24.69 17.43
C ASP A 401 23.49 -24.96 18.94
N ASN A 402 23.05 -23.99 19.74
CA ASN A 402 22.91 -24.11 21.18
C ASN A 402 21.55 -24.68 21.63
N ALA A 403 20.58 -24.85 20.74
CA ALA A 403 19.32 -25.51 21.06
C ALA A 403 19.50 -27.03 21.04
N ARG A 404 18.74 -27.73 21.88
CA ARG A 404 18.66 -29.19 21.92
C ARG A 404 17.21 -29.64 21.91
N ILE A 405 16.94 -30.75 21.24
CA ILE A 405 15.67 -31.46 21.39
C ILE A 405 15.78 -32.25 22.69
N VAL A 406 14.98 -31.87 23.67
CA VAL A 406 15.03 -32.47 25.02
C VAL A 406 14.07 -33.64 25.17
N GLY A 407 13.22 -33.88 24.17
CA GLY A 407 12.26 -34.97 24.18
C GLY A 407 11.36 -34.97 22.93
N GLY A 408 10.69 -36.10 22.73
CA GLY A 408 9.73 -36.29 21.65
C GLY A 408 10.34 -36.83 20.36
N SER A 409 9.56 -36.75 19.29
CA SER A 409 9.96 -37.17 17.95
C SER A 409 9.21 -36.39 16.88
N ILE A 410 9.80 -36.34 15.69
CA ILE A 410 9.22 -35.72 14.50
C ILE A 410 9.28 -36.73 13.36
N GLN A 411 8.14 -36.96 12.73
CA GLN A 411 8.01 -37.78 11.55
C GLN A 411 7.54 -36.94 10.36
N PHE A 412 8.12 -37.22 9.20
CA PHE A 412 7.69 -36.68 7.92
C PHE A 412 7.37 -37.85 6.99
N ASP A 413 6.12 -37.93 6.53
CA ASP A 413 5.62 -38.98 5.63
C ASP A 413 5.91 -40.39 6.18
N GLY A 414 5.65 -40.59 7.47
CA GLY A 414 5.90 -41.83 8.22
C GLY A 414 7.36 -42.12 8.59
N ASN A 415 8.32 -41.29 8.17
CA ASN A 415 9.74 -41.48 8.46
C ASN A 415 10.22 -40.53 9.55
N TYR A 416 10.97 -41.02 10.54
CA TYR A 416 11.54 -40.16 11.58
C TYR A 416 12.59 -39.20 10.99
N THR A 417 12.32 -37.90 11.10
CA THR A 417 13.34 -36.86 10.91
C THR A 417 14.13 -36.67 12.20
N VAL A 418 13.44 -36.77 13.35
CA VAL A 418 14.01 -36.84 14.70
C VAL A 418 13.41 -38.06 15.40
N ALA A 419 14.24 -39.03 15.74
CA ALA A 419 13.81 -40.24 16.44
C ALA A 419 13.71 -40.01 17.96
N PRO A 420 12.88 -40.78 18.69
CA PRO A 420 12.85 -40.71 20.15
C PRO A 420 14.24 -40.91 20.76
N GLY A 421 14.67 -39.96 21.59
CA GLY A 421 15.98 -40.00 22.25
C GLY A 421 17.13 -39.36 21.46
N GLU A 422 16.91 -38.88 20.23
CA GLU A 422 17.86 -38.01 19.54
C GLU A 422 17.79 -36.60 20.12
N ASP A 423 18.93 -36.05 20.55
CA ASP A 423 19.05 -34.71 21.14
C ASP A 423 19.35 -33.61 20.09
N LEU A 424 19.77 -34.05 18.90
CA LEU A 424 20.16 -33.23 17.76
C LEU A 424 19.47 -33.69 16.49
N VAL A 425 19.21 -32.72 15.62
CA VAL A 425 18.58 -32.99 14.33
C VAL A 425 19.63 -33.48 13.33
N ASN A 426 19.41 -34.65 12.72
CA ASN A 426 20.30 -35.16 11.68
C ASN A 426 20.22 -34.29 10.41
N GLN A 427 21.23 -33.45 10.22
CA GLN A 427 21.30 -32.51 9.10
C GLN A 427 21.44 -33.19 7.74
N GLU A 428 22.10 -34.33 7.66
CA GLU A 428 22.24 -35.07 6.39
C GLU A 428 20.88 -35.60 5.93
N ARG A 429 20.09 -36.16 6.84
CA ARG A 429 18.73 -36.64 6.58
C ARG A 429 17.82 -35.49 6.13
N LEU A 430 17.81 -34.38 6.87
CA LEU A 430 16.95 -33.24 6.54
C LEU A 430 17.39 -32.47 5.29
N SER A 431 18.68 -32.42 4.97
CA SER A 431 19.15 -31.78 3.73
C SER A 431 18.52 -32.39 2.47
N LYS A 432 18.14 -33.67 2.51
CA LYS A 432 17.46 -34.39 1.42
C LYS A 432 15.98 -34.02 1.31
N LEU A 433 15.38 -33.47 2.37
CA LEU A 433 13.98 -33.05 2.42
C LEU A 433 13.83 -31.54 2.17
N ARG A 434 14.71 -30.71 2.72
CA ARG A 434 14.65 -29.24 2.59
C ARG A 434 14.81 -28.80 1.14
N GLY A 435 13.95 -27.87 0.72
CA GLY A 435 13.91 -27.33 -0.63
C GLY A 435 13.36 -28.30 -1.68
N LYS A 436 13.16 -29.59 -1.36
CA LYS A 436 12.58 -30.60 -2.26
C LYS A 436 11.17 -31.03 -1.85
N ARG A 437 11.01 -31.41 -0.58
CA ARG A 437 9.74 -31.88 0.00
C ARG A 437 9.22 -30.95 1.08
N ILE A 438 10.11 -30.20 1.74
CA ILE A 438 9.75 -29.21 2.76
C ILE A 438 10.33 -27.86 2.37
N SER A 439 9.49 -26.84 2.31
CA SER A 439 9.87 -25.46 2.01
C SER A 439 9.49 -24.50 3.13
N TYR A 440 10.17 -23.37 3.17
CA TYR A 440 10.01 -22.35 4.20
C TYR A 440 9.74 -20.99 3.57
N ILE A 441 8.73 -20.27 4.08
CA ILE A 441 8.45 -18.88 3.77
C ILE A 441 8.76 -18.07 5.04
N PRO A 442 9.79 -17.23 5.04
CA PRO A 442 10.18 -16.45 6.20
C PRO A 442 9.28 -15.21 6.42
N GLN A 443 9.34 -14.67 7.64
CA GLN A 443 8.56 -13.52 8.11
C GLN A 443 8.85 -12.21 7.36
N GLU A 444 10.11 -11.96 7.00
CA GLU A 444 10.52 -10.69 6.39
C GLU A 444 11.08 -10.89 4.98
N PRO A 445 10.41 -10.39 3.91
CA PRO A 445 10.79 -10.74 2.57
C PRO A 445 12.15 -10.18 2.13
N MET A 446 12.41 -8.93 2.48
CA MET A 446 13.57 -8.19 1.98
C MET A 446 14.88 -8.66 2.63
N SER A 447 14.85 -9.07 3.89
CA SER A 447 16.04 -9.56 4.61
C SER A 447 16.39 -11.02 4.26
N ASN A 448 15.47 -11.75 3.64
CA ASN A 448 15.64 -13.15 3.25
C ASN A 448 15.97 -13.37 1.77
N LEU A 449 15.96 -12.32 0.95
CA LEU A 449 16.48 -12.34 -0.40
C LEU A 449 17.90 -11.76 -0.40
N ASP A 450 18.86 -12.48 -1.00
CA ASP A 450 20.24 -12.03 -1.06
C ASP A 450 20.36 -10.82 -2.02
N PRO A 451 20.74 -9.63 -1.53
CA PRO A 451 20.78 -8.41 -2.34
C PRO A 451 21.87 -8.44 -3.42
N ALA A 452 22.84 -9.34 -3.32
CA ALA A 452 23.92 -9.49 -4.30
C ALA A 452 23.49 -10.27 -5.56
N PHE A 453 22.33 -10.94 -5.53
CA PHE A 453 21.85 -11.75 -6.63
C PHE A 453 20.48 -11.31 -7.15
N THR A 454 20.28 -11.43 -8.46
CA THR A 454 18.97 -11.18 -9.06
C THR A 454 17.94 -12.20 -8.58
N ILE A 455 16.66 -11.82 -8.62
CA ILE A 455 15.53 -12.70 -8.29
C ILE A 455 15.58 -13.97 -9.14
N GLY A 456 15.87 -13.84 -10.42
CA GLY A 456 15.98 -14.96 -11.34
C GLY A 456 17.11 -15.91 -10.98
N TYR A 457 18.26 -15.41 -10.53
CA TYR A 457 19.34 -16.25 -10.02
C TYR A 457 18.90 -17.04 -8.78
N GLN A 458 18.22 -16.37 -7.85
CA GLN A 458 17.76 -16.98 -6.59
C GLN A 458 16.64 -18.01 -6.82
N LEU A 459 15.81 -17.87 -7.86
CA LEU A 459 14.80 -18.87 -8.24
C LEU A 459 15.39 -20.04 -9.05
N VAL A 460 16.29 -19.76 -9.99
CA VAL A 460 16.87 -20.79 -10.87
C VAL A 460 17.84 -21.70 -10.14
N THR A 461 18.67 -21.15 -9.26
CA THR A 461 19.75 -21.90 -8.60
C THR A 461 19.23 -23.09 -7.78
N PRO A 462 18.21 -22.94 -6.91
CA PRO A 462 17.61 -24.06 -6.18
C PRO A 462 17.00 -25.10 -7.12
N MET A 463 16.25 -24.69 -8.15
CA MET A 463 15.63 -25.62 -9.09
C MET A 463 16.66 -26.47 -9.85
N VAL A 464 17.74 -25.86 -10.34
CA VAL A 464 18.82 -26.59 -11.01
C VAL A 464 19.50 -27.56 -10.03
N ARG A 465 19.72 -27.14 -8.78
CA ARG A 465 20.40 -27.96 -7.78
C ARG A 465 19.56 -29.12 -7.25
N VAL A 466 18.27 -28.89 -7.00
CA VAL A 466 17.36 -29.84 -6.33
C VAL A 466 16.65 -30.75 -7.31
N LEU A 467 16.19 -30.20 -8.45
CA LEU A 467 15.45 -30.96 -9.46
C LEU A 467 16.38 -31.55 -10.54
N GLY A 468 17.62 -31.04 -10.66
CA GLY A 468 18.57 -31.49 -11.69
C GLY A 468 18.21 -31.05 -13.11
N ILE A 469 17.31 -30.07 -13.25
CA ILE A 469 16.87 -29.56 -14.54
C ILE A 469 17.87 -28.55 -15.13
N SER A 470 17.79 -28.33 -16.44
CA SER A 470 18.68 -27.37 -17.12
C SER A 470 18.40 -25.93 -16.68
N LYS A 471 19.40 -25.04 -16.77
CA LYS A 471 19.21 -23.59 -16.49
C LYS A 471 18.12 -22.96 -17.36
N ALA A 472 17.99 -23.41 -18.61
CA ALA A 472 16.98 -22.90 -19.55
C ALA A 472 15.57 -23.32 -19.10
N GLU A 473 15.39 -24.58 -18.73
CA GLU A 473 14.13 -25.10 -18.21
C GLU A 473 13.77 -24.46 -16.86
N ALA A 474 14.72 -24.32 -15.95
CA ALA A 474 14.54 -23.64 -14.67
C ALA A 474 14.15 -22.17 -14.86
N ARG A 475 14.72 -21.47 -15.85
CA ARG A 475 14.32 -20.10 -16.19
C ARG A 475 12.87 -20.04 -16.67
N GLN A 476 12.47 -20.95 -17.56
CA GLN A 476 11.09 -20.99 -18.05
C GLN A 476 10.10 -21.27 -16.90
N ARG A 477 10.45 -22.20 -16.00
CA ARG A 477 9.66 -22.51 -14.81
C ARG A 477 9.60 -21.34 -13.83
N ALA A 478 10.71 -20.64 -13.59
CA ALA A 478 10.76 -19.45 -12.75
C ALA A 478 9.84 -18.34 -13.30
N LEU A 479 9.90 -18.06 -14.60
CA LEU A 479 9.04 -17.04 -15.23
C LEU A 479 7.56 -17.41 -15.15
N LYS A 480 7.23 -18.70 -15.32
CA LYS A 480 5.88 -19.21 -15.12
C LYS A 480 5.44 -19.05 -13.66
N LEU A 481 6.29 -19.41 -12.70
CA LEU A 481 5.98 -19.25 -11.27
C LEU A 481 5.77 -17.79 -10.88
N LEU A 482 6.62 -16.88 -11.36
CA LEU A 482 6.44 -15.44 -11.17
C LEU A 482 5.08 -14.98 -11.74
N THR A 483 4.68 -15.50 -12.89
CA THR A 483 3.35 -15.23 -13.47
C THR A 483 2.23 -15.77 -12.58
N ASP A 484 2.36 -17.02 -12.10
CA ASP A 484 1.37 -17.70 -11.26
C ASP A 484 1.18 -16.97 -9.91
N VAL A 485 2.25 -16.42 -9.32
CA VAL A 485 2.14 -15.61 -8.10
C VAL A 485 1.71 -14.17 -8.35
N GLY A 486 1.27 -13.83 -9.57
CA GLY A 486 0.71 -12.53 -9.91
C GLY A 486 1.74 -11.42 -10.19
N ILE A 487 2.99 -11.76 -10.51
CA ILE A 487 3.97 -10.76 -10.94
C ILE A 487 3.63 -10.29 -12.36
N ALA A 488 3.26 -9.02 -12.41
CA ALA A 488 3.08 -8.15 -13.56
C ALA A 488 3.98 -8.40 -14.78
N ASN A 489 5.29 -8.30 -14.55
CA ASN A 489 6.32 -8.37 -15.57
C ASN A 489 7.38 -9.37 -15.09
N PRO A 490 7.11 -10.68 -15.28
CA PRO A 490 7.98 -11.73 -14.80
C PRO A 490 9.42 -11.57 -15.30
N GLU A 491 9.62 -11.16 -16.55
CA GLU A 491 10.96 -10.98 -17.09
C GLU A 491 11.72 -9.82 -16.44
N ARG A 492 11.06 -8.67 -16.23
CA ARG A 492 11.67 -7.55 -15.51
C ARG A 492 12.02 -7.97 -14.09
N THR A 493 11.09 -8.56 -13.36
CA THR A 493 11.30 -9.00 -11.97
C THR A 493 12.37 -10.08 -11.89
N PHE A 494 12.40 -11.02 -12.83
CA PHE A 494 13.44 -12.05 -12.90
C PHE A 494 14.85 -11.46 -13.04
N ASN A 495 14.99 -10.36 -13.78
CA ASN A 495 16.28 -9.68 -13.95
C ASN A 495 16.56 -8.65 -12.84
N ALA A 496 15.59 -8.35 -12.00
CA ALA A 496 15.72 -7.36 -10.92
C ALA A 496 16.49 -7.93 -9.73
N TYR A 497 17.06 -7.05 -8.93
CA TYR A 497 17.58 -7.34 -7.60
C TYR A 497 16.48 -7.13 -6.52
N PRO A 498 16.64 -7.68 -5.31
CA PRO A 498 15.65 -7.53 -4.24
C PRO A 498 15.31 -6.08 -3.91
N HIS A 499 16.29 -5.17 -3.92
CA HIS A 499 16.08 -3.74 -3.67
C HIS A 499 15.36 -2.99 -4.81
N GLU A 500 15.12 -3.63 -5.95
CA GLU A 500 14.42 -3.06 -7.11
C GLU A 500 12.94 -3.47 -7.19
N VAL A 501 12.45 -4.26 -6.23
CA VAL A 501 11.06 -4.73 -6.16
C VAL A 501 10.38 -4.26 -4.87
N SER A 502 9.05 -4.09 -4.89
CA SER A 502 8.29 -3.72 -3.69
C SER A 502 8.26 -4.85 -2.67
N GLY A 503 7.97 -4.56 -1.40
CA GLY A 503 7.84 -5.59 -0.35
C GLY A 503 6.82 -6.67 -0.70
N GLY A 504 5.67 -6.31 -1.27
CA GLY A 504 4.66 -7.26 -1.74
C GLY A 504 5.14 -8.11 -2.93
N MET A 505 5.93 -7.54 -3.84
CA MET A 505 6.56 -8.31 -4.92
C MET A 505 7.63 -9.27 -4.37
N ALA A 506 8.44 -8.82 -3.41
CA ALA A 506 9.43 -9.64 -2.74
C ALA A 506 8.77 -10.83 -2.00
N GLN A 507 7.62 -10.61 -1.34
CA GLN A 507 6.87 -11.69 -0.71
C GLN A 507 6.35 -12.70 -1.73
N ARG A 508 5.76 -12.23 -2.85
CA ARG A 508 5.33 -13.11 -3.94
C ARG A 508 6.50 -13.90 -4.54
N VAL A 509 7.68 -13.29 -4.66
CA VAL A 509 8.92 -13.97 -5.08
C VAL A 509 9.32 -15.05 -4.08
N LEU A 510 9.28 -14.79 -2.78
CA LEU A 510 9.59 -15.81 -1.78
C LEU A 510 8.61 -16.97 -1.81
N ILE A 511 7.32 -16.70 -1.99
CA ILE A 511 6.30 -17.74 -2.18
C ILE A 511 6.62 -18.56 -3.44
N ALA A 512 6.94 -17.90 -4.56
CA ALA A 512 7.35 -18.56 -5.80
C ALA A 512 8.61 -19.43 -5.60
N GLY A 513 9.58 -18.95 -4.82
CA GLY A 513 10.78 -19.69 -4.45
C GLY A 513 10.46 -20.93 -3.60
N ALA A 514 9.62 -20.77 -2.58
CA ALA A 514 9.21 -21.86 -1.69
C ALA A 514 8.49 -22.98 -2.45
N ILE A 515 7.62 -22.66 -3.41
CA ILE A 515 6.89 -23.66 -4.20
C ILE A 515 7.66 -24.14 -5.45
N SER A 516 8.82 -23.54 -5.77
CA SER A 516 9.50 -23.73 -7.07
C SER A 516 9.89 -25.18 -7.36
N CYS A 517 10.16 -25.94 -6.31
CA CYS A 517 10.57 -27.33 -6.37
C CYS A 517 9.44 -28.31 -6.02
N GLU A 518 8.17 -27.87 -6.04
CA GLU A 518 6.97 -28.68 -5.74
C GLU A 518 7.06 -29.43 -4.40
N PRO A 519 7.19 -28.70 -3.28
CA PRO A 519 7.28 -29.31 -1.96
C PRO A 519 5.96 -30.02 -1.60
N ASP A 520 6.02 -31.00 -0.70
CA ASP A 520 4.82 -31.59 -0.09
C ASP A 520 4.31 -30.74 1.09
N LEU A 521 5.22 -30.05 1.79
CA LEU A 521 4.93 -29.22 2.96
C LEU A 521 5.52 -27.82 2.80
N VAL A 522 4.73 -26.79 3.10
CA VAL A 522 5.18 -25.41 3.23
C VAL A 522 4.99 -24.94 4.67
N ILE A 523 6.05 -24.47 5.30
CA ILE A 523 6.00 -23.80 6.59
C ILE A 523 6.11 -22.30 6.33
N ALA A 524 5.06 -21.55 6.65
CA ALA A 524 5.02 -20.11 6.49
C ALA A 524 5.03 -19.43 7.86
N ASP A 525 6.13 -18.77 8.19
CA ASP A 525 6.26 -18.02 9.44
C ASP A 525 5.91 -16.57 9.21
N GLU A 526 4.76 -16.14 9.71
CA GLU A 526 4.24 -14.79 9.62
C GLU A 526 4.31 -14.18 8.18
N PRO A 527 3.78 -14.87 7.15
CA PRO A 527 4.00 -14.52 5.74
C PRO A 527 3.31 -13.22 5.29
N THR A 528 2.60 -12.54 6.18
CA THR A 528 1.90 -11.29 5.89
C THR A 528 2.33 -10.14 6.79
N THR A 529 3.32 -10.36 7.65
CA THR A 529 3.85 -9.31 8.53
C THR A 529 4.56 -8.25 7.68
N ALA A 530 4.45 -6.97 8.09
CA ALA A 530 5.00 -5.81 7.40
C ALA A 530 4.45 -5.53 5.97
N LEU A 531 3.29 -6.09 5.61
CA LEU A 531 2.55 -5.77 4.38
C LEU A 531 1.30 -4.93 4.69
N ASP A 532 0.85 -4.14 3.72
CA ASP A 532 -0.44 -3.45 3.84
C ASP A 532 -1.61 -4.45 3.78
N VAL A 533 -2.75 -4.07 4.37
CA VAL A 533 -3.93 -4.94 4.51
C VAL A 533 -4.44 -5.48 3.16
N THR A 534 -4.27 -4.73 2.07
CA THR A 534 -4.73 -5.17 0.74
C THR A 534 -3.79 -6.22 0.16
N VAL A 535 -2.48 -5.98 0.23
CA VAL A 535 -1.47 -6.96 -0.21
C VAL A 535 -1.48 -8.22 0.66
N GLN A 536 -1.76 -8.10 1.96
CA GLN A 536 -1.93 -9.24 2.86
C GLN A 536 -3.05 -10.17 2.37
N ALA A 537 -4.24 -9.64 2.04
CA ALA A 537 -5.35 -10.45 1.52
C ALA A 537 -4.95 -11.19 0.23
N ASP A 538 -4.31 -10.49 -0.71
CA ASP A 538 -3.84 -11.10 -1.96
C ASP A 538 -2.84 -12.25 -1.73
N VAL A 539 -1.95 -12.11 -0.73
CA VAL A 539 -0.95 -13.14 -0.38
C VAL A 539 -1.63 -14.37 0.24
N LEU A 540 -2.63 -14.18 1.09
CA LEU A 540 -3.39 -15.29 1.70
C LEU A 540 -4.20 -16.05 0.65
N ASP A 541 -4.86 -15.34 -0.27
CA ASP A 541 -5.58 -15.96 -1.39
C ASP A 541 -4.64 -16.76 -2.29
N LEU A 542 -3.45 -16.23 -2.56
CA LEU A 542 -2.42 -16.96 -3.31
C LEU A 542 -2.00 -18.24 -2.60
N LEU A 543 -1.75 -18.21 -1.28
CA LEU A 543 -1.41 -19.41 -0.52
C LEU A 543 -2.54 -20.45 -0.56
N ARG A 544 -3.80 -20.02 -0.45
CA ARG A 544 -4.98 -20.89 -0.56
C ARG A 544 -5.06 -21.55 -1.94
N GLU A 545 -4.91 -20.76 -3.01
CA GLU A 545 -4.96 -21.26 -4.38
C GLU A 545 -3.84 -22.27 -4.66
N LEU A 546 -2.62 -21.97 -4.23
CA LEU A 546 -1.47 -22.86 -4.39
C LEU A 546 -1.65 -24.15 -3.61
N GLN A 547 -2.17 -24.06 -2.38
CA GLN A 547 -2.47 -25.20 -1.55
C GLN A 547 -3.48 -26.15 -2.21
N GLN A 548 -4.59 -25.62 -2.72
CA GLN A 548 -5.63 -26.42 -3.37
C GLN A 548 -5.15 -27.02 -4.69
N ARG A 549 -4.39 -26.24 -5.48
CA ARG A 549 -3.90 -26.66 -6.80
C ARG A 549 -2.82 -27.73 -6.71
N LEU A 550 -1.94 -27.64 -5.71
CA LEU A 550 -0.78 -28.53 -5.55
C LEU A 550 -0.99 -29.63 -4.51
N ASN A 551 -2.10 -29.61 -3.76
CA ASN A 551 -2.41 -30.54 -2.67
C ASN A 551 -1.28 -30.66 -1.63
N ILE A 552 -0.72 -29.51 -1.25
CA ILE A 552 0.38 -29.40 -0.29
C ILE A 552 -0.16 -29.22 1.14
N GLY A 553 0.56 -29.73 2.13
CA GLY A 553 0.30 -29.37 3.53
C GLY A 553 0.89 -28.00 3.84
N VAL A 554 0.21 -27.19 4.65
CA VAL A 554 0.70 -25.87 5.06
C VAL A 554 0.66 -25.74 6.57
N ILE A 555 1.79 -25.36 7.17
CA ILE A 555 1.84 -24.90 8.55
C ILE A 555 1.98 -23.38 8.51
N LEU A 556 0.94 -22.68 8.98
CA LEU A 556 0.92 -21.23 9.07
C LEU A 556 1.19 -20.81 10.51
N VAL A 557 2.36 -20.25 10.78
CA VAL A 557 2.66 -19.63 12.06
C VAL A 557 2.24 -18.17 12.00
N THR A 558 1.38 -17.75 12.93
CA THR A 558 0.90 -16.36 12.99
C THR A 558 0.51 -15.97 14.41
N HIS A 559 0.36 -14.67 14.66
CA HIS A 559 -0.24 -14.15 15.90
C HIS A 559 -1.66 -13.59 15.67
N ASN A 560 -2.19 -13.64 14.44
CA ASN A 560 -3.46 -13.01 14.07
C ASN A 560 -4.56 -14.06 13.79
N PHE A 561 -5.61 -14.11 14.63
CA PHE A 561 -6.73 -15.02 14.40
C PHE A 561 -7.59 -14.66 13.19
N GLY A 562 -7.58 -13.41 12.71
CA GLY A 562 -8.27 -13.04 11.48
C GLY A 562 -7.68 -13.77 10.26
N VAL A 563 -6.35 -13.93 10.22
CA VAL A 563 -5.68 -14.72 9.19
C VAL A 563 -6.03 -16.20 9.29
N VAL A 564 -6.06 -16.74 10.51
CA VAL A 564 -6.45 -18.14 10.75
C VAL A 564 -7.91 -18.40 10.39
N ALA A 565 -8.80 -17.47 10.73
CA ALA A 565 -10.22 -17.54 10.42
C ALA A 565 -10.49 -17.59 8.92
N ASP A 566 -9.65 -16.92 8.14
CA ASP A 566 -9.75 -16.87 6.71
C ASP A 566 -9.13 -18.12 6.06
N LEU A 567 -7.90 -18.50 6.42
CA LEU A 567 -7.10 -19.45 5.64
C LEU A 567 -7.07 -20.89 6.19
N CYS A 568 -7.10 -21.10 7.50
CA CYS A 568 -6.76 -22.41 8.09
C CYS A 568 -7.96 -23.36 8.21
N ASP A 569 -7.69 -24.67 8.15
CA ASP A 569 -8.68 -25.72 8.43
C ASP A 569 -8.75 -26.02 9.94
N ARG A 570 -7.57 -26.12 10.55
CA ARG A 570 -7.36 -26.36 11.98
C ARG A 570 -6.45 -25.32 12.59
N VAL A 571 -6.57 -25.12 13.90
CA VAL A 571 -5.71 -24.23 14.67
C VAL A 571 -5.25 -24.90 15.95
N ALA A 572 -3.97 -24.70 16.26
CA ALA A 572 -3.33 -25.06 17.51
C ALA A 572 -2.87 -23.76 18.21
N VAL A 573 -3.42 -23.50 19.40
CA VAL A 573 -3.12 -22.34 20.22
C VAL A 573 -1.97 -22.67 21.16
N MET A 574 -0.93 -21.85 21.15
CA MET A 574 0.33 -22.07 21.86
C MET A 574 0.58 -20.97 22.90
N GLN A 575 0.84 -21.39 24.14
CA GLN A 575 1.19 -20.51 25.26
C GLN A 575 2.37 -21.10 26.03
N ASN A 576 3.36 -20.27 26.38
CA ASN A 576 4.49 -20.66 27.25
C ASN A 576 5.18 -21.98 26.83
N GLY A 577 5.35 -22.21 25.52
CA GLY A 577 6.01 -23.39 25.00
C GLY A 577 5.11 -24.62 24.83
N ARG A 578 3.82 -24.55 25.16
CA ARG A 578 2.88 -25.68 25.11
C ARG A 578 1.71 -25.39 24.18
N LEU A 579 1.15 -26.43 23.56
CA LEU A 579 -0.17 -26.34 22.93
C LEU A 579 -1.23 -26.43 24.03
N VAL A 580 -2.03 -25.38 24.15
CA VAL A 580 -3.09 -25.30 25.18
C VAL A 580 -4.45 -25.71 24.63
N GLU A 581 -4.72 -25.42 23.35
CA GLU A 581 -5.99 -25.77 22.71
C GLU A 581 -5.76 -26.13 21.25
N GLU A 582 -6.46 -27.14 20.74
CA GLU A 582 -6.41 -27.54 19.33
C GLU A 582 -7.80 -27.93 18.87
N GLY A 583 -8.17 -27.52 17.65
CA GLY A 583 -9.43 -27.90 17.05
C GLY A 583 -9.63 -27.34 15.66
N THR A 584 -10.82 -27.55 15.11
CA THR A 584 -11.20 -26.86 13.87
C THR A 584 -11.28 -25.36 14.12
N VAL A 585 -10.94 -24.55 13.11
CA VAL A 585 -10.99 -23.09 13.23
C VAL A 585 -12.37 -22.61 13.71
N ARG A 586 -13.44 -23.26 13.23
CA ARG A 586 -14.82 -22.93 13.65
C ARG A 586 -15.08 -23.22 15.12
N GLU A 587 -14.56 -24.31 15.66
CA GLU A 587 -14.75 -24.67 17.07
C GLU A 587 -13.99 -23.68 17.97
N ILE A 588 -12.72 -23.42 17.66
CA ILE A 588 -11.86 -22.53 18.46
C ILE A 588 -12.36 -21.08 18.44
N LEU A 589 -12.82 -20.58 17.29
CA LEU A 589 -13.32 -19.20 17.20
C LEU A 589 -14.72 -19.01 17.83
N ARG A 590 -15.57 -20.03 17.85
CA ARG A 590 -16.97 -19.90 18.32
C ARG A 590 -17.18 -20.38 19.74
N ASN A 591 -16.45 -21.41 20.16
CA ASN A 591 -16.60 -22.06 21.44
C ASN A 591 -15.22 -22.42 22.04
N PRO A 592 -14.34 -21.42 22.27
CA PRO A 592 -13.03 -21.64 22.89
C PRO A 592 -13.19 -22.18 24.32
N LYS A 593 -12.51 -23.27 24.63
CA LYS A 593 -12.54 -23.93 25.94
C LYS A 593 -11.44 -23.40 26.86
N GLU A 594 -10.28 -23.05 26.33
CA GLU A 594 -9.18 -22.56 27.15
C GLU A 594 -9.34 -21.08 27.54
N PRO A 595 -9.12 -20.71 28.82
CA PRO A 595 -9.15 -19.33 29.27
C PRO A 595 -8.17 -18.42 28.52
N TYR A 596 -7.00 -18.96 28.14
CA TYR A 596 -6.02 -18.21 27.35
C TYR A 596 -6.54 -17.90 25.95
N THR A 597 -7.13 -18.87 25.26
CA THR A 597 -7.74 -18.68 23.95
C THR A 597 -8.85 -17.64 24.00
N GLN A 598 -9.70 -17.69 25.03
CA GLN A 598 -10.75 -16.68 25.26
C GLN A 598 -10.16 -15.28 25.43
N THR A 599 -9.06 -15.17 26.18
CA THR A 599 -8.37 -13.89 26.42
C THR A 599 -7.73 -13.34 25.13
N LEU A 600 -7.10 -14.21 24.33
CA LEU A 600 -6.53 -13.85 23.03
C LEU A 600 -7.61 -13.37 22.06
N LEU A 601 -8.75 -14.08 21.97
CA LEU A 601 -9.84 -13.67 21.10
C LEU A 601 -10.50 -12.37 21.59
N GLY A 602 -10.63 -12.19 22.89
CA GLY A 602 -11.19 -10.98 23.50
C GLY A 602 -10.31 -9.74 23.34
N SER A 603 -8.99 -9.91 23.22
CA SER A 603 -8.05 -8.81 22.99
C SER A 603 -7.95 -8.38 21.52
N MET A 604 -8.48 -9.18 20.59
CA MET A 604 -8.58 -8.84 19.16
C MET A 604 -9.78 -7.92 18.90
N LEU A 605 -9.67 -6.66 19.34
CA LEU A 605 -10.66 -5.62 19.10
C LEU A 605 -10.36 -4.83 17.81
N GLU A 606 -10.89 -5.30 16.68
CA GLU A 606 -11.32 -4.43 15.57
C GLU A 606 -12.85 -4.49 15.44
N GLY A 607 -13.55 -3.71 16.26
CA GLY A 607 -14.67 -2.88 15.84
C GLY A 607 -15.90 -3.48 15.14
N LYS A 608 -16.18 -4.80 15.18
CA LYS A 608 -17.50 -5.35 14.82
C LYS A 608 -17.87 -6.51 15.73
N THR A 609 -19.13 -6.53 16.16
CA THR A 609 -19.80 -7.68 16.76
C THR A 609 -19.43 -8.96 16.01
N PRO A 610 -19.24 -10.10 16.72
CA PRO A 610 -18.85 -11.35 16.09
C PRO A 610 -19.83 -11.68 14.96
N MET A 611 -19.25 -11.97 13.79
CA MET A 611 -19.90 -12.21 12.51
C MET A 611 -21.36 -12.67 12.63
N THR A 612 -22.30 -11.75 12.50
CA THR A 612 -23.63 -12.09 11.98
C THR A 612 -23.44 -12.36 10.49
N MET A 613 -23.04 -13.58 10.17
CA MET A 613 -23.20 -14.10 8.81
C MET A 613 -24.68 -13.97 8.44
N LEU A 614 -24.97 -13.50 7.23
CA LEU A 614 -26.29 -13.56 6.62
C LEU A 614 -26.78 -15.02 6.66
N VAL A 615 -27.56 -15.36 7.70
CA VAL A 615 -28.30 -16.59 7.75
C VAL A 615 -29.36 -16.50 6.66
N SER A 616 -29.20 -17.30 5.60
CA SER A 616 -30.34 -17.72 4.80
C SER A 616 -31.34 -18.35 5.75
N LYS A 617 -32.48 -17.68 5.97
CA LYS A 617 -33.61 -18.17 6.76
C LYS A 617 -33.91 -19.64 6.40
N PRO A 618 -33.82 -20.58 7.35
CA PRO A 618 -34.58 -21.82 7.28
C PRO A 618 -35.90 -21.60 8.02
N GLY A 619 -37.01 -21.79 7.30
CA GLY A 619 -38.33 -22.16 7.83
C GLY A 619 -38.86 -21.41 9.05
N SER A 620 -39.71 -20.40 8.82
CA SER A 620 -40.73 -20.05 9.80
C SER A 620 -41.78 -21.17 9.81
N ALA A 621 -41.64 -22.08 10.76
CA ALA A 621 -42.74 -22.90 11.27
C ALA A 621 -42.81 -22.64 12.78
N ALA A 622 -43.39 -21.51 13.15
CA ALA A 622 -43.77 -21.24 14.53
C ALA A 622 -45.23 -21.67 14.68
N GLN A 623 -45.39 -22.70 15.53
CA GLN A 623 -46.62 -23.31 15.97
C GLN A 623 -47.62 -22.26 16.47
N LYS A 624 -48.87 -22.40 16.01
CA LYS A 624 -50.04 -21.95 16.75
C LYS A 624 -50.28 -22.96 17.87
N GLU A 625 -50.28 -22.50 19.11
CA GLU A 625 -51.15 -23.06 20.13
C GLU A 625 -51.99 -21.96 20.79
N PRO A 626 -53.19 -22.29 21.29
CA PRO A 626 -54.31 -21.35 21.37
C PRO A 626 -54.76 -21.09 22.82
N VAL A 627 -55.80 -20.23 22.91
CA VAL A 627 -56.75 -20.09 24.05
C VAL A 627 -56.20 -19.28 25.23
N ALA A 628 -56.90 -18.32 25.84
CA ALA A 628 -58.29 -17.83 25.81
C ALA A 628 -58.30 -16.31 26.01
#